data_AF-A0AAX3TZA6-F1
#
_entry.id   AF-A0AAX3TZA6-F1
#
_cell.length_a   1.000
_cell.length_b   1.000
_cell.length_c   1.000
_cell.angle_alpha   90.00
_cell.angle_beta   90.00
_cell.angle_gamma   90.00
#
_symmetry.space_group_name_H-M   'P 1'
#
loop_
_entity.id
_entity.type
_entity.pdbx_description
1 polymer ?
#
loop_
_entity_poly.entity_id
_entity_poly.type
_entity_poly.pdbx_seq_one_letter_code
_entity_poly.pdbx_strand_id
1 'polypeptide(L)'
;MMTHIKKTTRTECIQLRVTKEEKQQIFANANGNASVWLRTVALNPDSCHHKARYKELKQDPALVRQLALIGNNINQIARYINGAKKSGSLVDLVAVQAQLVQMNALLSTLIKPTL
;
A
#
# COMPACT_ATOMS: atom_id res chain seq x y z
N MET A 1 13.81 -31.95 27.68
CA MET A 1 14.36 -30.82 28.47
C MET A 1 13.66 -29.55 28.00
N MET A 2 12.68 -29.04 28.75
CA MET A 2 11.92 -27.84 28.38
C MET A 2 12.79 -26.59 28.63
N THR A 3 13.06 -25.81 27.60
CA THR A 3 13.80 -24.55 27.68
C THR A 3 12.88 -23.45 28.20
N HIS A 4 13.13 -23.00 29.44
CA HIS A 4 12.43 -21.84 30.00
C HIS A 4 12.99 -20.56 29.36
N ILE A 5 12.22 -19.95 28.46
CA ILE A 5 12.51 -18.60 27.94
C ILE A 5 12.33 -17.61 29.10
N LYS A 6 13.43 -17.17 29.70
CA LYS A 6 13.43 -16.15 30.76
C LYS A 6 12.95 -14.83 30.15
N LYS A 7 11.72 -14.40 30.46
CA LYS A 7 11.19 -13.08 30.07
C LYS A 7 12.11 -12.00 30.65
N THR A 8 12.77 -11.24 29.80
CA THR A 8 13.56 -10.06 30.21
C THR A 8 12.63 -9.02 30.83
N THR A 9 12.71 -8.85 32.15
CA THR A 9 11.96 -7.85 32.90
C THR A 9 12.64 -6.49 32.78
N ARG A 10 11.85 -5.44 32.53
CA ARG A 10 12.35 -4.07 32.47
C ARG A 10 12.44 -3.51 33.88
N THR A 11 13.65 -3.15 34.32
CA THR A 11 13.95 -2.72 35.68
C THR A 11 14.12 -1.21 35.81
N GLU A 12 14.44 -0.52 34.72
CA GLU A 12 14.70 0.92 34.74
C GLU A 12 13.47 1.74 34.37
N CYS A 13 13.31 2.89 35.04
CA CYS A 13 12.16 3.79 34.90
C CYS A 13 12.63 5.21 34.56
N ILE A 14 11.94 5.86 33.62
CA ILE A 14 12.20 7.24 33.20
C ILE A 14 11.05 8.11 33.72
N GLN A 15 11.37 9.18 34.47
CA GLN A 15 10.40 10.15 34.95
C GLN A 15 10.33 11.35 34.01
N LEU A 16 9.13 11.73 33.57
CA LEU A 16 8.89 12.90 32.73
C LEU A 16 7.93 13.85 33.45
N ARG A 17 8.33 15.10 33.66
CA ARG A 17 7.44 16.15 34.14
C ARG A 17 6.72 16.78 32.95
N VAL A 18 5.39 16.84 33.03
CA VAL A 18 4.53 17.39 31.98
C VAL A 18 3.47 18.32 32.59
N THR A 19 3.02 19.28 31.80
CA THR A 19 1.84 20.09 32.08
C THR A 19 0.56 19.28 31.90
N LYS A 20 -0.60 19.82 32.32
CA LYS A 20 -1.88 19.10 32.25
C LYS A 20 -2.32 18.89 30.79
N GLU A 21 -2.06 19.88 29.95
CA GLU A 21 -2.37 19.91 28.53
C GLU A 21 -1.53 18.88 27.77
N GLU A 22 -0.21 18.87 28.02
CA GLU A 22 0.71 17.88 27.43
C GLU A 22 0.33 16.45 27.83
N LYS A 23 -0.07 16.24 29.09
CA LYS A 23 -0.56 14.93 29.54
C LYS A 23 -1.76 14.47 28.70
N GLN A 24 -2.76 15.33 28.49
CA GLN A 24 -3.94 14.96 27.70
C GLN A 24 -3.58 14.64 26.25
N GLN A 25 -2.69 15.42 25.64
CA GLN A 25 -2.22 15.18 24.28
C GLN A 25 -1.46 13.85 24.15
N ILE A 26 -0.60 13.52 25.12
CA ILE A 26 0.10 12.23 25.14
C ILE A 26 -0.89 11.08 25.23
N PHE A 27 -1.93 11.17 26.08
CA PHE A 27 -2.95 10.14 26.17
C PHE A 27 -3.81 10.00 24.91
N ALA A 28 -4.14 11.12 24.26
CA ALA A 28 -4.86 11.13 22.99
C ALA A 28 -4.03 10.48 21.87
N ASN A 29 -2.75 10.81 21.77
CA ASN A 29 -1.85 10.24 20.76
C ASN A 29 -1.52 8.76 21.02
N ALA A 30 -1.53 8.34 22.28
CA ALA A 30 -1.19 6.99 22.70
C ALA A 30 -2.37 6.01 22.72
N ASN A 31 -3.59 6.44 22.39
CA ASN A 31 -4.82 5.62 22.44
C ASN A 31 -4.93 4.82 23.76
N GLY A 32 -4.60 5.46 24.89
CA GLY A 32 -4.67 4.85 26.22
C GLY A 32 -3.44 4.09 26.69
N ASN A 33 -2.46 3.74 25.83
CA ASN A 33 -1.23 3.05 26.24
C ASN A 33 0.03 3.89 25.97
N ALA A 34 0.25 4.88 26.84
CA ALA A 34 1.39 5.81 26.75
C ALA A 34 2.75 5.10 26.78
N SER A 35 2.90 4.02 27.55
CA SER A 35 4.19 3.33 27.68
C SER A 35 4.60 2.57 26.42
N VAL A 36 3.65 1.97 25.70
CA VAL A 36 3.92 1.30 24.43
C VAL A 36 4.18 2.35 23.34
N TRP A 37 3.34 3.39 23.28
CA TRP A 37 3.49 4.48 22.32
C TRP A 37 4.84 5.20 22.46
N LEU A 38 5.21 5.59 23.69
CA LEU A 38 6.47 6.27 23.97
C LEU A 38 7.67 5.39 23.61
N ARG A 39 7.57 4.07 23.81
CA ARG A 39 8.62 3.13 23.41
C ARG A 39 8.78 3.06 21.89
N THR A 40 7.66 2.97 21.17
CA THR A 40 7.68 2.94 19.70
C THR A 40 8.30 4.23 19.15
N VAL A 41 7.91 5.39 19.69
CA VAL A 41 8.40 6.71 19.25
C VAL A 41 9.87 6.92 19.65
N ALA A 42 10.25 6.65 20.90
CA ALA A 42 11.59 6.95 21.40
C ALA A 42 12.67 5.96 20.95
N LEU A 43 12.33 4.68 20.71
CA LEU A 43 13.29 3.67 20.24
C LEU A 43 13.40 3.58 18.72
N ASN A 44 12.46 4.13 17.96
CA ASN A 44 12.51 4.14 16.51
C ASN A 44 12.50 5.59 16.00
N PRO A 45 13.63 6.31 16.09
CA PRO A 45 13.74 7.69 15.61
C PRO A 45 13.41 7.82 14.10
N ASP A 46 13.63 6.75 13.33
CA ASP A 46 13.29 6.68 11.91
C ASP A 46 11.79 6.35 11.66
N SER A 47 11.03 5.91 12.66
CA SER A 47 9.58 5.71 12.50
C SER A 47 8.79 7.02 12.52
N CYS A 48 9.43 8.10 12.98
CA CYS A 48 8.96 9.47 12.87
C CYS A 48 9.17 10.03 11.45
N HIS A 49 9.65 9.23 10.49
CA HIS A 49 9.54 9.61 9.11
C HIS A 49 8.07 9.89 8.84
N HIS A 50 7.81 11.14 8.47
CA HIS A 50 6.83 11.53 7.48
C HIS A 50 6.71 10.40 6.44
N LYS A 51 5.94 9.35 6.74
CA LYS A 51 5.23 8.65 5.69
C LYS A 51 4.45 9.79 5.10
N ALA A 52 4.87 10.23 3.91
CA ALA A 52 4.04 11.06 3.08
C ALA A 52 2.71 10.31 3.10
N ARG A 53 1.76 10.81 3.92
CA ARG A 53 0.36 10.50 3.73
C ARG A 53 0.17 11.11 2.37
N TYR A 54 0.38 10.29 1.33
CA TYR A 54 -0.20 10.55 0.04
C TYR A 54 -1.63 10.88 0.42
N LYS A 55 -1.95 12.17 0.30
CA LYS A 55 -3.29 12.66 0.56
C LYS A 55 -4.11 11.77 -0.34
N GLU A 56 -4.85 10.84 0.25
CA GLU A 56 -5.64 9.89 -0.51
C GLU A 56 -6.56 10.78 -1.32
N LEU A 57 -6.20 11.00 -2.58
CA LEU A 57 -7.09 11.60 -3.54
C LEU A 57 -8.25 10.63 -3.50
N LYS A 58 -9.40 11.09 -2.98
CA LYS A 58 -10.68 10.37 -3.06
C LYS A 58 -11.02 10.28 -4.55
N GLN A 59 -10.31 9.39 -5.24
CA GLN A 59 -10.62 8.97 -6.58
C GLN A 59 -11.75 7.96 -6.45
N ASP A 60 -12.69 8.03 -7.38
CA ASP A 60 -13.74 7.04 -7.49
C ASP A 60 -13.11 5.63 -7.56
N PRO A 61 -13.40 4.74 -6.58
CA PRO A 61 -12.87 3.38 -6.59
C PRO A 61 -13.20 2.61 -7.87
N ALA A 62 -14.30 2.95 -8.56
CA ALA A 62 -14.64 2.36 -9.84
C ALA A 62 -13.61 2.72 -10.93
N LEU A 63 -13.18 3.98 -10.98
CA LEU A 63 -12.16 4.44 -11.94
C LEU A 63 -10.80 3.80 -11.69
N VAL A 64 -10.38 3.71 -10.43
CA VAL A 64 -9.12 3.05 -10.05
C VAL A 64 -9.13 1.57 -10.43
N ARG A 65 -10.23 0.87 -10.18
CA ARG A 65 -10.40 -0.53 -10.56
C ARG A 65 -10.31 -0.73 -12.07
N GLN A 66 -10.94 0.15 -12.85
CA GLN A 66 -10.94 0.07 -14.30
C GLN A 66 -9.55 0.36 -14.88
N LEU A 67 -8.84 1.35 -14.33
CA LEU A 67 -7.45 1.62 -14.70
C LEU A 67 -6.53 0.43 -14.40
N ALA A 68 -6.74 -0.25 -13.26
CA ALA A 68 -6.00 -1.47 -12.93
C ALA A 68 -6.27 -2.62 -13.90
N LEU A 69 -7.51 -2.77 -14.40
CA LEU A 69 -7.85 -3.76 -15.43
C LEU A 69 -7.14 -3.46 -16.75
N ILE A 70 -7.08 -2.19 -17.16
CA ILE A 70 -6.33 -1.77 -18.35
C ILE A 70 -4.83 -2.07 -18.19
N GLY A 71 -4.25 -1.72 -17.04
CA GLY A 71 -2.86 -2.00 -16.74
C GLY A 71 -2.53 -3.50 -16.77
N ASN A 72 -3.45 -4.35 -16.30
CA ASN A 72 -3.31 -5.81 -16.40
C ASN A 72 -3.28 -6.29 -17.84
N ASN A 73 -4.15 -5.78 -18.72
CA ASN A 73 -4.15 -6.16 -20.13
C ASN A 73 -2.85 -5.75 -20.83
N ILE A 74 -2.36 -4.53 -20.62
CA ILE A 74 -1.06 -4.08 -21.17
C ILE A 74 0.08 -4.99 -20.72
N ASN A 75 0.08 -5.37 -19.44
CA ASN A 75 1.08 -6.28 -18.89
C ASN A 75 1.00 -7.69 -19.51
N GLN A 76 -0.20 -8.17 -19.84
CA GLN A 76 -0.37 -9.43 -20.56
C GLN A 76 0.18 -9.36 -21.98
N ILE A 77 -0.11 -8.29 -22.73
CA ILE A 77 0.48 -8.06 -24.06
C ILE A 77 2.00 -8.02 -23.97
N ALA A 78 2.56 -7.26 -23.02
CA ALA A 78 3.99 -7.13 -22.84
C ALA A 78 4.65 -8.48 -22.54
N ARG A 79 4.05 -9.29 -21.65
CA ARG A 79 4.53 -10.65 -21.36
C ARG A 79 4.44 -11.56 -22.57
N TYR A 80 3.36 -11.48 -23.33
CA TYR A 80 3.15 -12.28 -24.53
C TYR A 80 4.20 -11.96 -25.61
N ILE A 81 4.42 -10.68 -25.91
CA ILE A 81 5.43 -10.21 -26.85
C ILE A 81 6.84 -10.61 -26.40
N ASN A 82 7.15 -10.42 -25.11
CA ASN A 82 8.45 -10.80 -24.56
C ASN A 82 8.66 -12.32 -24.58
N GLY A 83 7.61 -13.10 -24.37
CA GLY A 83 7.63 -14.57 -24.48
C GLY A 83 7.88 -15.01 -25.92
N ALA A 84 7.14 -14.46 -26.89
CA ALA A 84 7.29 -14.77 -28.31
C ALA A 84 8.67 -14.38 -28.86
N LYS A 85 9.20 -13.22 -28.45
CA LYS A 85 10.58 -12.79 -28.79
C LYS A 85 11.63 -13.77 -28.24
N LYS A 86 11.41 -14.34 -27.06
CA LYS A 86 12.34 -15.28 -26.42
C LYS A 86 12.27 -16.69 -27.02
N SER A 87 11.12 -17.10 -27.55
CA SER A 87 10.93 -18.41 -28.19
C SER A 87 11.22 -18.43 -29.69
N GLY A 88 11.53 -17.28 -30.31
CA GLY A 88 11.76 -17.17 -31.76
C GLY A 88 10.51 -17.43 -32.62
N SER A 89 9.33 -17.53 -32.00
CA SER A 89 8.06 -17.68 -32.72
C SER A 89 7.53 -16.33 -33.19
N LEU A 90 6.88 -16.32 -34.36
CA LEU A 90 6.11 -15.18 -34.83
C LEU A 90 5.03 -14.86 -33.79
N VAL A 91 4.94 -13.59 -33.41
CA VAL A 91 3.92 -13.09 -32.49
C VAL A 91 2.55 -13.39 -33.11
N ASP A 92 1.66 -14.06 -32.37
CA ASP A 92 0.29 -14.27 -32.82
C ASP A 92 -0.45 -12.92 -32.84
N LEU A 93 -0.46 -12.29 -34.01
CA LEU A 93 -1.13 -11.02 -34.27
C LEU A 93 -2.62 -11.11 -33.93
N VAL A 94 -3.23 -12.29 -34.02
CA VAL A 94 -4.64 -12.51 -33.67
C VAL A 94 -4.84 -12.35 -32.15
N ALA A 95 -3.93 -12.90 -31.34
CA ALA A 95 -3.99 -12.76 -29.88
C ALA A 95 -3.79 -11.31 -29.44
N VAL A 96 -2.83 -10.60 -30.04
CA VAL A 96 -2.58 -9.17 -29.75
C VAL A 96 -3.78 -8.31 -30.16
N GLN A 97 -4.36 -8.59 -31.34
CA GLN A 97 -5.53 -7.85 -31.83
C GLN A 97 -6.77 -8.10 -30.98
N ALA A 98 -6.97 -9.33 -30.49
CA ALA A 98 -8.05 -9.63 -29.54
C ALA A 98 -7.92 -8.82 -28.23
N GLN A 99 -6.71 -8.69 -27.68
CA GLN A 99 -6.48 -7.89 -26.47
C GLN A 99 -6.67 -6.37 -26.71
N LEU A 100 -6.29 -5.87 -27.89
CA LEU A 100 -6.55 -4.48 -28.29
C LEU A 100 -8.04 -4.19 -28.44
N VAL A 101 -8.80 -5.09 -29.07
CA VAL A 101 -10.26 -4.96 -29.21
C VAL A 101 -10.93 -4.97 -27.83
N GLN A 102 -10.47 -5.82 -26.91
CA GLN A 102 -10.97 -5.86 -25.54
C GLN A 102 -10.70 -4.55 -24.79
N MET A 103 -9.50 -3.96 -24.94
CA MET A 103 -9.20 -2.64 -24.36
C MET A 103 -10.10 -1.54 -24.93
N ASN A 104 -10.31 -1.50 -26.24
CA ASN A 104 -11.21 -0.52 -26.86
C ASN A 104 -12.66 -0.67 -26.39
N ALA A 105 -13.14 -1.89 -26.17
CA ALA A 105 -14.47 -2.13 -25.60
C ALA A 105 -14.59 -1.59 -24.17
N LEU A 106 -13.59 -1.83 -23.31
CA LEU A 106 -13.54 -1.32 -21.94
C LEU A 106 -13.38 0.20 -21.88
N LEU A 107 -12.63 0.80 -22.79
CA LEU A 107 -12.54 2.26 -22.90
C LEU A 107 -13.87 2.88 -23.35
N SER A 108 -14.55 2.22 -24.29
CA SER A 108 -15.85 2.69 -24.79
C SER A 108 -16.95 2.63 -23.72
N THR A 109 -16.89 1.68 -22.79
CA THR A 109 -17.83 1.64 -21.65
C THR A 109 -17.55 2.75 -20.63
N LEU A 110 -16.31 3.22 -20.52
CA LEU A 110 -15.93 4.35 -19.65
C LEU A 110 -16.27 5.72 -20.25
N ILE A 111 -16.23 5.84 -21.59
CA ILE A 111 -16.45 7.12 -22.30
C ILE A 111 -17.94 7.38 -22.56
N LYS A 112 -18.82 6.38 -22.49
CA LYS A 112 -20.27 6.64 -22.59
C LYS A 112 -20.68 7.57 -21.46
N PRO A 113 -21.15 8.81 -21.76
CA PRO A 113 -21.67 9.67 -20.72
C PRO A 113 -22.90 8.96 -20.15
N THR A 114 -22.88 8.72 -18.86
CA THR A 114 -24.08 8.49 -18.07
C THR A 114 -24.94 9.75 -18.20
N LEU A 115 -25.79 9.78 -19.24
CA LEU A 115 -27.01 10.59 -19.27
C LEU A 115 -28.08 9.89 -18.45
#